data_AF-A0A353YE99-F1
#
_entry.id   AF-A0A353YE99-F1
#
_cell.length_a   1.000
_cell.length_b   1.000
_cell.length_c   1.000
_cell.angle_alpha   90.00
_cell.angle_beta   90.00
_cell.angle_gamma   90.00
#
_symmetry.space_group_name_H-M   'P 1'
#
loop_
_entity.id
_entity.type
_entity.pdbx_description
1 polymer ?
#
loop_
_entity_poly.entity_id
_entity_poly.type
_entity_poly.pdbx_seq_one_letter_code
_entity_poly.pdbx_strand_id
1 'polypeptide(L)'
;MQLKRFHSRRHHPLKRWKLTDIDIGGLTKWEAYNIAQEDIFRATYTDAAPWTVVRANDKLRAPLNAMRAVLSGIDYAGKDASIAAAPDPLIVGSGPAFFATE
;
A
#
# COMPACT_ATOMS: atom_id res chain seq x y z
N MET A 1 -12.87 2.53 -0.23
CA MET A 1 -12.25 3.82 0.17
C MET A 1 -11.83 4.73 -1.01
N GLN A 2 -11.41 4.17 -2.15
CA GLN A 2 -10.87 4.93 -3.29
C GLN A 2 -11.83 6.00 -3.85
N LEU A 3 -13.11 5.65 -4.07
CA LEU A 3 -14.14 6.59 -4.55
C LEU A 3 -14.25 7.86 -3.69
N LYS A 4 -14.24 7.70 -2.36
CA LYS A 4 -14.27 8.84 -1.41
C LYS A 4 -13.07 9.76 -1.60
N ARG A 5 -11.88 9.21 -1.91
CA ARG A 5 -10.67 10.01 -2.16
C ARG A 5 -10.78 10.79 -3.47
N PHE A 6 -11.32 10.18 -4.53
CA PHE A 6 -11.53 10.87 -5.80
C PHE A 6 -12.55 11.99 -5.69
N HIS A 7 -13.68 11.73 -5.02
CA HIS A 7 -14.67 12.77 -4.75
C HIS A 7 -14.05 13.95 -3.97
N SER A 8 -13.31 13.68 -2.90
CA SER A 8 -12.60 14.73 -2.14
C SER A 8 -11.59 15.50 -2.99
N ARG A 9 -10.85 14.83 -3.90
CA ARG A 9 -9.90 15.51 -4.81
C ARG A 9 -10.62 16.40 -5.82
N ARG A 10 -11.77 15.97 -6.33
CA ARG A 10 -12.59 16.73 -7.30
C ARG A 10 -13.05 18.07 -6.74
N HIS A 11 -13.45 18.10 -5.46
CA HIS A 11 -13.98 19.29 -4.79
C HIS A 11 -12.94 20.14 -4.06
N HIS A 12 -11.68 19.68 -3.97
CA HIS A 12 -10.64 20.40 -3.24
C HIS A 12 -9.68 21.16 -4.19
N PRO A 13 -9.59 22.50 -4.11
CA PRO A 13 -8.85 23.31 -5.09
C PRO A 13 -7.36 22.93 -5.18
N LEU A 14 -6.69 22.70 -4.05
CA LEU A 14 -5.27 22.32 -4.02
C LEU A 14 -4.95 20.88 -4.46
N LYS A 15 -5.97 20.01 -4.62
CA LYS A 15 -5.77 18.58 -4.89
C LYS A 15 -6.36 18.14 -6.23
N ARG A 16 -7.06 19.04 -6.93
CA ARG A 16 -7.74 18.77 -8.20
C ARG A 16 -6.79 18.30 -9.30
N TRP A 17 -5.57 18.82 -9.33
CA TRP A 17 -4.54 18.43 -10.31
C TRP A 17 -4.13 16.94 -10.22
N LYS A 18 -4.41 16.26 -9.09
CA LYS A 18 -4.11 14.83 -8.88
C LYS A 18 -5.19 13.90 -9.45
N LEU A 19 -6.14 14.42 -10.21
CA LEU A 19 -7.17 13.63 -10.87
C LEU A 19 -6.93 13.73 -12.38
N THR A 20 -6.61 12.61 -12.99
CA THR A 20 -6.37 12.47 -14.43
C THR A 20 -7.52 11.73 -15.10
N ASP A 21 -7.64 11.82 -16.43
CA ASP A 21 -8.66 11.09 -17.18
C ASP A 21 -8.50 9.57 -17.05
N ILE A 22 -7.26 9.10 -16.88
CA ILE A 22 -6.93 7.70 -16.60
C ILE A 22 -7.52 7.28 -15.25
N ASP A 23 -7.41 8.12 -14.21
CA ASP A 23 -7.99 7.81 -12.89
C ASP A 23 -9.50 7.64 -12.95
N ILE A 24 -10.18 8.45 -13.78
CA ILE A 24 -11.64 8.36 -13.98
C ILE A 24 -11.99 7.10 -14.76
N GLY A 25 -11.30 6.83 -15.86
CA GLY A 25 -11.50 5.63 -16.68
C GLY A 25 -11.12 4.33 -15.96
N GLY A 26 -10.25 4.39 -14.96
CA GLY A 26 -9.86 3.26 -14.12
C GLY A 26 -10.95 2.81 -13.15
N LEU A 27 -11.94 3.65 -12.84
CA LEU A 27 -13.01 3.30 -11.89
C LEU A 27 -13.86 2.11 -12.33
N THR A 28 -14.08 1.94 -13.63
CA THR A 28 -14.84 0.81 -14.19
C THR A 28 -13.99 -0.45 -14.33
N LYS A 29 -12.67 -0.35 -14.13
CA LYS A 29 -11.69 -1.43 -14.36
C LYS A 29 -11.20 -2.07 -13.07
N TRP A 30 -11.95 -1.94 -11.97
CA TRP A 30 -11.58 -2.50 -10.66
C TRP A 30 -11.22 -3.98 -10.74
N GLU A 31 -12.05 -4.78 -11.39
CA GLU A 31 -11.83 -6.22 -11.54
C GLU A 31 -10.57 -6.54 -12.36
N ALA A 32 -10.34 -5.81 -13.46
CA ALA A 32 -9.14 -5.97 -14.27
C ALA A 32 -7.85 -5.63 -13.49
N TYR A 33 -7.89 -4.62 -12.62
CA TYR A 33 -6.76 -4.32 -11.73
C TYR A 33 -6.51 -5.42 -10.70
N ASN A 34 -7.57 -6.01 -10.13
CA ASN A 34 -7.41 -7.13 -9.19
C ASN A 34 -6.76 -8.34 -9.86
N ILE A 35 -7.26 -8.74 -11.04
CA ILE A 35 -6.67 -9.85 -11.82
C ILE A 35 -5.20 -9.57 -12.14
N ALA A 36 -4.89 -8.36 -12.63
CA ALA A 36 -3.51 -7.99 -12.93
C ALA A 36 -2.62 -8.02 -11.68
N GLN A 37 -3.13 -7.63 -10.52
CA GLN A 37 -2.39 -7.67 -9.26
C GLN A 37 -2.11 -9.11 -8.81
N GLU A 38 -3.10 -10.01 -8.93
CA GLU A 38 -2.92 -11.44 -8.65
C GLU A 38 -1.88 -12.06 -9.57
N ASP A 39 -1.92 -11.74 -10.86
CA ASP A 39 -0.94 -12.19 -11.84
C ASP A 39 0.48 -11.69 -11.50
N ILE A 40 0.62 -10.43 -11.07
CA ILE A 40 1.91 -9.88 -10.61
C ILE A 40 2.43 -10.64 -9.40
N PHE A 41 1.59 -10.89 -8.39
CA PHE A 41 2.00 -11.66 -7.22
C PHE A 41 2.42 -13.08 -7.62
N ARG A 42 1.64 -13.77 -8.45
CA ARG A 42 1.99 -15.12 -8.92
C ARG A 42 3.32 -15.16 -9.66
N ALA A 43 3.61 -14.14 -10.46
CA ALA A 43 4.81 -14.12 -11.30
C ALA A 43 6.07 -13.66 -10.56
N THR A 44 5.96 -12.81 -9.54
CA THR A 44 7.11 -12.08 -8.98
C THR A 44 7.29 -12.21 -7.47
N TYR A 45 6.31 -12.77 -6.74
CA TYR A 45 6.47 -13.04 -5.31
C TYR A 45 7.36 -14.25 -5.08
N THR A 46 8.53 -14.04 -4.48
CA THR A 46 9.50 -15.09 -4.17
C THR A 46 10.09 -14.92 -2.78
N ASP A 47 10.63 -15.98 -2.19
CA ASP A 47 11.28 -15.91 -0.87
C ASP A 47 12.51 -15.00 -0.86
N ALA A 48 13.20 -14.89 -2.01
CA ALA A 48 14.35 -13.99 -2.16
C ALA A 48 13.93 -12.51 -2.30
N ALA A 49 12.73 -12.25 -2.82
CA ALA A 49 12.20 -10.91 -3.03
C ALA A 49 10.69 -10.88 -2.72
N PRO A 50 10.30 -10.89 -1.44
CA PRO A 50 8.90 -10.91 -1.06
C PRO A 50 8.23 -9.55 -1.30
N TRP A 51 6.97 -9.59 -1.71
CA TRP A 51 6.12 -8.40 -1.76
C TRP A 51 5.58 -8.07 -0.37
N THR A 52 5.87 -6.85 0.08
CA THR A 52 5.28 -6.26 1.29
C THR A 52 3.98 -5.55 0.95
N VAL A 53 2.88 -6.03 1.51
CA VAL A 53 1.54 -5.48 1.32
C VAL A 53 1.20 -4.54 2.47
N VAL A 54 0.72 -3.33 2.15
CA VAL A 54 0.37 -2.30 3.15
C VAL A 54 -1.09 -1.87 2.99
N ARG A 55 -1.91 -2.07 4.02
CA ARG A 55 -3.31 -1.63 4.07
C ARG A 55 -3.38 -0.12 4.26
N ALA A 56 -3.40 0.61 3.14
CA ALA A 56 -3.25 2.06 3.10
C ALA A 56 -4.55 2.85 3.30
N ASN A 57 -5.55 2.28 3.99
CA ASN A 57 -6.84 2.92 4.22
C ASN A 57 -6.70 4.12 5.19
N ASP A 58 -6.02 3.93 6.31
CA ASP A 58 -5.62 5.00 7.23
C ASP A 58 -4.37 5.72 6.71
N LYS A 59 -4.49 7.02 6.42
CA LYS A 59 -3.40 7.84 5.85
C LYS A 59 -2.32 8.20 6.86
N LEU A 60 -2.58 8.11 8.16
CA LEU A 60 -1.60 8.40 9.20
C LEU A 60 -0.82 7.14 9.56
N ARG A 61 -1.52 6.00 9.69
CA ARG A 61 -0.88 4.75 10.08
C ARG A 61 -0.09 4.07 8.96
N ALA A 62 -0.57 4.14 7.71
CA ALA A 62 0.09 3.41 6.62
C ALA A 62 1.51 3.88 6.32
N PRO A 63 1.81 5.21 6.23
CA PRO A 63 3.18 5.66 6.01
C PRO A 63 4.13 5.28 7.16
N LEU A 64 3.68 5.37 8.40
CA LEU A 64 4.49 5.00 9.58
C LEU A 64 4.87 3.53 9.55
N ASN A 65 3.91 2.65 9.24
CA ASN A 65 4.18 1.22 9.18
C ASN A 65 5.00 0.82 7.94
N ALA A 66 4.83 1.51 6.81
CA ALA A 66 5.69 1.31 5.64
C ALA A 66 7.15 1.68 5.96
N MET A 67 7.40 2.80 6.65
CA MET A 67 8.73 3.17 7.11
C MET A 67 9.29 2.14 8.10
N ARG A 68 8.49 1.68 9.08
CA ARG A 68 8.91 0.63 10.02
C ARG A 68 9.23 -0.69 9.33
N ALA A 69 8.49 -1.08 8.29
CA ALA A 69 8.76 -2.29 7.53
C ALA A 69 10.17 -2.29 6.91
N VAL A 70 10.61 -1.13 6.41
CA VAL A 70 11.97 -0.95 5.87
C VAL A 70 13.01 -0.89 7.00
N LEU A 71 12.79 -0.02 7.99
CA LEU A 71 13.78 0.23 9.06
C LEU A 71 13.99 -0.98 9.97
N SER A 72 12.95 -1.77 10.23
CA SER A 72 13.06 -2.97 11.06
C SER A 72 13.88 -4.07 10.38
N GLY A 73 13.79 -4.20 9.05
CA GLY A 73 14.49 -5.24 8.28
C GLY A 73 15.97 -4.96 7.96
N ILE A 74 16.45 -3.73 8.16
CA ILE A 74 17.84 -3.34 7.89
C ILE A 74 18.59 -3.19 9.21
N ASP A 75 19.80 -3.74 9.30
CA ASP A 75 20.72 -3.47 10.39
C ASP A 75 21.60 -2.25 10.04
N TYR A 76 21.51 -1.20 10.85
CA TYR A 76 22.19 0.06 10.60
C TYR A 76 22.71 0.67 11.91
N ALA A 77 23.83 1.40 11.83
CA ALA A 77 24.46 2.00 12.99
C ALA A 77 23.53 3.01 13.69
N GLY A 78 23.41 2.91 15.02
CA GLY A 78 22.57 3.81 15.81
C GLY A 78 21.07 3.51 15.73
N LYS A 79 20.68 2.29 15.33
CA LYS A 79 19.27 1.87 15.32
C LYS A 79 18.67 1.91 16.72
N ASP A 80 17.66 2.76 16.89
CA ASP A 80 16.80 2.76 18.07
C ASP A 80 15.67 1.75 17.88
N ALA A 81 15.74 0.63 18.60
CA ALA A 81 14.75 -0.45 18.54
C ALA A 81 13.35 -0.03 19.04
N SER A 82 13.24 1.04 19.84
CA SER A 82 11.95 1.57 20.29
C SER A 82 11.20 2.31 19.19
N ILE A 83 11.93 2.90 18.23
CA ILE A 83 11.38 3.65 17.10
C ILE A 83 11.24 2.76 15.87
N ALA A 84 12.32 2.06 15.51
CA ALA A 84 12.39 1.13 14.38
C ALA A 84 11.85 -0.27 14.74
N ALA A 85 10.80 -0.30 15.55
CA ALA A 85 10.10 -1.52 15.92
C ALA A 85 9.40 -2.16 14.71
N ALA A 86 9.03 -3.43 14.85
CA ALA A 86 8.26 -4.15 13.83
C ALA A 86 6.95 -3.39 13.48
N PRO A 87 6.54 -3.40 12.20
CA PRO A 87 5.29 -2.78 11.79
C PRO A 87 4.07 -3.52 12.38
N ASP A 88 2.94 -2.83 12.48
CA ASP A 88 1.67 -3.41 12.91
C ASP A 88 1.23 -4.54 11.94
N PRO A 89 1.06 -5.79 12.43
CA PRO A 89 0.74 -6.94 11.58
C PRO A 89 -0.67 -6.87 10.97
N LEU A 90 -1.55 -5.98 11.46
CA LEU A 90 -2.85 -5.74 10.85
C LEU A 90 -2.79 -4.78 9.66
N ILE A 91 -1.67 -4.06 9.51
CA ILE A 91 -1.48 -3.03 8.48
C ILE A 91 -0.46 -3.50 7.44
N VAL A 92 0.61 -4.18 7.87
CA VAL A 92 1.68 -4.66 7.00
C VAL A 92 1.79 -6.17 7.11
N GLY A 93 1.82 -6.82 5.96
CA GLY A 93 2.04 -8.27 5.85
C GLY A 93 2.75 -8.62 4.55
N SER A 94 3.00 -9.91 4.36
CA SER A 94 3.72 -10.41 3.18
C SER A 94 2.80 -11.22 2.27
N GLY A 95 2.94 -10.98 0.97
CA GLY A 95 2.38 -11.84 -0.06
C GLY A 95 0.86 -11.78 -0.25
N PRO A 96 0.34 -12.61 -1.17
CA PRO A 96 -1.05 -12.56 -1.60
C PRO A 96 -2.05 -12.97 -0.51
N ALA A 97 -1.66 -13.85 0.42
CA ALA A 97 -2.55 -14.30 1.50
C ALA A 97 -3.00 -13.17 2.43
N PHE A 98 -2.09 -12.23 2.73
CA PHE A 98 -2.40 -11.06 3.55
C PHE A 98 -3.29 -10.04 2.83
N PHE A 99 -3.16 -9.96 1.50
CA PHE A 99 -4.02 -9.12 0.68
C PHE A 99 -5.45 -9.67 0.60
N ALA A 100 -5.60 -10.98 0.41
CA ALA A 100 -6.89 -11.64 0.23
C ALA A 100 -7.77 -11.72 1.50
N THR A 101 -7.23 -11.39 2.67
CA THR A 101 -7.92 -11.43 3.97
C THR A 101 -8.69 -10.14 4.30
N GLU A 102 -9.17 -9.41 3.29
CA GLU A 102 -10.07 -8.23 3.46
C GLU A 102 -11.56 -8.58 3.34
#